data_AF-A0A1G9HCT1-F1
#
_entry.id   AF-A0A1G9HCT1-F1
#
_cell.length_a   1.000
_cell.length_b   1.000
_cell.length_c   1.000
_cell.angle_alpha   90.00
_cell.angle_beta   90.00
_cell.angle_gamma   90.00
#
_symmetry.space_group_name_H-M   'P 1'
#
loop_
_entity.id
_entity.type
_entity.pdbx_description
1 polymer ?
#
loop_
_entity_poly.entity_id
_entity_poly.type
_entity_poly.pdbx_seq_one_letter_code
_entity_poly.pdbx_strand_id
1 'polypeptide(L)'
;MAQRNPDRSKAAGADPADGGSEDLVRYLQDQATEFLRALRQHRESGAPEASSSAMALRRAARRISGTLHTFRPLLDASWSDELRTELAWLSGTLAREHAYAERLERLLTALQRLAGSTAPIPAQAATAGTGQLTVGAAKAGALLDRQLTLARTRAHSTALQALGSSRFHAVADGVAVLASDVPLRKDAAAHRLAPFAADVEARLCDAVQTLPLVRAGHPYNAEALVHGLASDGAPETQDTPWHQVRLLLRLHRYAQEALGVRDFAPHLVTASRALDRHRDAAEAAAAASAAARTPRIAPATAYALGVLHADQRHEVEAARFAFKGAWQRVESGAAVSTP
;
A
#
# COMPACT_ATOMS: atom_id res chain seq x y z
N MET A 1 6.46 -10.65 -69.19
CA MET A 1 5.31 -9.91 -68.61
C MET A 1 4.96 -10.60 -67.31
N ALA A 2 5.33 -9.98 -66.19
CA ALA A 2 5.56 -10.61 -64.90
C ALA A 2 4.27 -10.85 -64.09
N GLN A 3 4.33 -11.91 -63.27
CA GLN A 3 3.31 -12.36 -62.34
C GLN A 3 3.00 -11.30 -61.25
N ARG A 4 1.71 -11.19 -60.94
CA ARG A 4 1.14 -10.31 -59.91
C ARG A 4 1.21 -11.05 -58.57
N ASN A 5 2.05 -10.57 -57.66
CA ASN A 5 2.14 -11.07 -56.28
C ASN A 5 1.28 -10.16 -55.37
N PRO A 6 0.24 -10.67 -54.67
CA PRO A 6 -0.52 -9.91 -53.70
C PRO A 6 -0.05 -10.29 -52.29
N ASP A 7 1.06 -9.73 -51.82
CA ASP A 7 1.41 -9.86 -50.41
C ASP A 7 2.31 -8.70 -49.97
N ARG A 8 1.66 -7.65 -49.49
CA ARG A 8 2.20 -6.66 -48.55
C ARG A 8 1.02 -5.81 -48.07
N SER A 9 0.03 -6.47 -47.48
CA SER A 9 -0.78 -5.84 -46.45
C SER A 9 0.15 -5.50 -45.30
N LYS A 10 0.75 -4.32 -45.43
CA LYS A 10 1.32 -3.46 -44.41
C LYS A 10 0.75 -3.85 -43.04
N ALA A 11 1.51 -4.59 -42.26
CA ALA A 11 1.24 -4.76 -40.83
C ALA A 11 1.13 -3.34 -40.28
N ALA A 12 -0.09 -2.95 -39.92
CA ALA A 12 -0.38 -1.67 -39.31
C ALA A 12 0.52 -1.55 -38.07
N GLY A 13 1.27 -0.46 -38.00
CA GLY A 13 2.39 -0.27 -37.10
C GLY A 13 1.99 -0.52 -35.65
N ALA A 14 2.65 -1.50 -35.03
CA ALA A 14 2.71 -1.58 -33.59
C ALA A 14 3.80 -0.63 -33.13
N ASP A 15 3.42 0.36 -32.33
CA ASP A 15 4.36 1.29 -31.72
C ASP A 15 5.26 0.46 -30.76
N PRO A 16 6.60 0.60 -30.77
CA PRO A 16 7.46 -0.01 -29.76
C PRO A 16 7.04 0.33 -28.31
N ALA A 17 6.21 1.35 -28.12
CA ALA A 17 5.60 1.72 -26.84
C ALA A 17 4.57 0.71 -26.29
N ASP A 18 4.02 -0.21 -27.10
CA ASP A 18 2.91 -1.07 -26.67
C ASP A 18 3.33 -2.31 -25.85
N GLY A 19 4.63 -2.62 -25.84
CA GLY A 19 5.22 -3.76 -25.12
C GLY A 19 4.80 -5.14 -25.67
N GLY A 20 5.76 -6.04 -25.83
CA GLY A 20 5.54 -7.43 -26.24
C GLY A 20 5.62 -8.42 -25.06
N SER A 21 5.25 -9.68 -25.31
CA SER A 21 5.44 -10.75 -24.32
C SER A 21 6.90 -10.91 -23.87
N GLU A 22 7.87 -10.60 -24.73
CA GLU A 22 9.30 -10.58 -24.39
C GLU A 22 9.64 -9.53 -23.32
N ASP A 23 8.98 -8.37 -23.33
CA ASP A 23 9.17 -7.33 -22.32
C ASP A 23 8.63 -7.77 -20.95
N LEU A 24 7.49 -8.46 -20.95
CA LEU A 24 6.92 -9.08 -19.76
C LEU A 24 7.86 -10.15 -19.18
N VAL A 25 8.40 -11.02 -20.03
CA VAL A 25 9.35 -12.07 -19.63
C VAL A 25 10.58 -11.44 -18.98
N ARG A 26 11.20 -10.49 -19.66
CA ARG A 26 12.38 -9.77 -19.17
C ARG A 26 12.09 -9.07 -17.84
N TYR A 27 10.96 -8.37 -17.72
CA TYR A 27 10.59 -7.70 -16.47
C TYR A 27 10.40 -8.70 -15.32
N LEU A 28 9.72 -9.82 -15.55
CA LEU A 28 9.51 -10.85 -14.52
C LEU A 28 10.83 -11.51 -14.09
N GLN A 29 11.71 -11.81 -15.04
CA GLN A 29 13.05 -12.37 -14.78
C GLN A 29 13.94 -11.38 -14.00
N ASP A 30 13.90 -10.09 -14.34
CA ASP A 30 14.58 -9.03 -13.58
C ASP A 30 14.08 -8.98 -12.14
N GLN A 31 12.76 -8.96 -11.93
CA GLN A 31 12.18 -8.94 -10.58
C GLN A 31 12.47 -10.22 -9.78
N ALA A 32 12.46 -11.39 -10.44
CA ALA A 32 12.84 -12.65 -9.82
C ALA A 32 14.32 -12.64 -9.40
N THR A 33 15.20 -12.10 -10.24
CA THR A 33 16.63 -11.94 -9.91
C THR A 33 16.84 -11.00 -8.72
N GLU A 34 16.13 -9.87 -8.68
CA GLU A 34 16.16 -8.96 -7.52
C GLU A 34 15.65 -9.64 -6.24
N PHE A 35 14.60 -10.47 -6.34
CA PHE A 35 14.09 -11.24 -5.21
C PHE A 35 15.16 -12.20 -4.67
N LEU A 36 15.81 -12.98 -5.54
CA LEU A 36 16.84 -13.95 -5.15
C LEU A 36 18.10 -13.26 -4.61
N ARG A 37 18.46 -12.10 -5.16
CA ARG A 37 19.56 -11.27 -4.64
C ARG A 37 19.25 -10.76 -3.23
N ALA A 38 18.07 -10.19 -3.03
CA ALA A 38 17.63 -9.72 -1.72
C ALA A 38 17.54 -10.87 -0.70
N LEU A 39 17.14 -12.06 -1.13
CA LEU A 39 17.12 -13.25 -0.29
C LEU A 39 18.53 -13.69 0.12
N ARG A 40 19.47 -13.73 -0.82
CA ARG A 40 20.88 -14.04 -0.53
C ARG A 40 21.45 -13.05 0.48
N GLN A 41 21.28 -11.76 0.23
CA GLN A 41 21.70 -10.70 1.15
C GLN A 41 21.06 -10.89 2.53
N HIS A 42 19.76 -11.17 2.60
CA HIS A 42 19.08 -11.38 3.88
C HIS A 42 19.66 -12.55 4.70
N ARG A 43 20.14 -13.61 4.04
CA ARG A 43 20.81 -14.75 4.71
C ARG A 43 22.22 -14.43 5.19
N GLU A 44 22.91 -13.53 4.49
CA GLU A 44 24.29 -13.13 4.77
C GLU A 44 24.38 -11.93 5.73
N SER A 45 23.27 -11.20 5.93
CA SER A 45 23.21 -9.92 6.62
C SER A 45 23.18 -10.01 8.16
N GLY A 46 23.79 -9.01 8.81
CA GLY A 46 23.53 -8.70 10.22
C GLY A 46 22.23 -7.90 10.42
N ALA A 47 21.85 -7.65 11.68
CA ALA A 47 20.56 -7.06 12.05
C ALA A 47 20.12 -5.78 11.26
N PRO A 48 20.97 -4.76 11.01
CA PRO A 48 20.53 -3.56 10.28
C PRO A 48 20.34 -3.81 8.77
N GLU A 49 21.19 -4.61 8.15
CA GLU A 49 21.14 -4.96 6.72
C GLU A 49 20.03 -5.98 6.42
N ALA A 50 19.65 -6.78 7.42
CA ALA A 50 18.53 -7.71 7.31
C ALA A 50 17.20 -6.98 7.06
N SER A 51 17.03 -5.78 7.63
CA SER A 51 15.83 -4.96 7.47
C SER A 51 15.70 -4.41 6.04
N SER A 52 16.77 -3.84 5.48
CA SER A 52 16.78 -3.33 4.11
C SER A 52 16.60 -4.46 3.09
N SER A 53 17.23 -5.62 3.33
CA SER A 53 17.08 -6.83 2.52
C SER A 53 15.64 -7.36 2.55
N ALA A 54 14.99 -7.40 3.72
CA ALA A 54 13.59 -7.79 3.84
C ALA A 54 12.64 -6.83 3.10
N MET A 55 12.93 -5.52 3.13
CA MET A 55 12.18 -4.53 2.34
C MET A 55 12.35 -4.74 0.83
N ALA A 56 13.57 -5.03 0.37
CA ALA A 56 13.86 -5.34 -1.03
C ALA A 56 13.14 -6.63 -1.48
N LEU A 57 13.19 -7.68 -0.66
CA LEU A 57 12.48 -8.95 -0.89
C LEU A 57 10.97 -8.73 -1.02
N ARG A 58 10.38 -7.98 -0.09
CA ARG A 58 8.95 -7.61 -0.11
C ARG A 58 8.60 -6.79 -1.35
N ARG A 59 9.50 -5.90 -1.76
CA ARG A 59 9.32 -5.02 -2.91
C ARG A 59 9.29 -5.81 -4.22
N ALA A 60 10.20 -6.76 -4.39
CA ALA A 60 10.24 -7.66 -5.54
C ALA A 60 9.02 -8.59 -5.57
N ALA A 61 8.69 -9.24 -4.44
CA ALA A 61 7.52 -10.11 -4.33
C ALA A 61 6.20 -9.42 -4.73
N ARG A 62 6.02 -8.16 -4.31
CA ARG A 62 4.83 -7.35 -4.66
C ARG A 62 4.78 -6.98 -6.14
N ARG A 63 5.93 -6.73 -6.77
CA ARG A 63 6.02 -6.45 -8.20
C ARG A 63 5.67 -7.68 -9.01
N ILE A 64 6.30 -8.82 -8.70
CA ILE A 64 5.97 -10.12 -9.33
C ILE A 64 4.48 -10.40 -9.18
N SER A 65 3.94 -10.42 -7.95
CA SER A 65 2.51 -10.71 -7.70
C SER A 65 1.56 -9.75 -8.42
N GLY A 66 1.92 -8.46 -8.51
CA GLY A 66 1.14 -7.46 -9.23
C GLY A 66 1.17 -7.64 -10.75
N THR A 67 2.33 -7.93 -11.32
CA THR A 67 2.50 -8.22 -12.75
C THR A 67 1.78 -9.51 -13.14
N LEU A 68 1.89 -10.57 -12.33
CA LEU A 68 1.12 -11.80 -12.51
C LEU A 68 -0.39 -11.57 -12.44
N HIS A 69 -0.84 -10.60 -11.63
CA HIS A 69 -2.26 -10.24 -11.55
C HIS A 69 -2.73 -9.54 -12.83
N THR A 70 -2.01 -8.50 -13.28
CA THR A 70 -2.39 -7.70 -14.45
C THR A 70 -2.33 -8.50 -15.74
N PHE A 71 -1.24 -9.25 -15.96
CA PHE A 71 -1.00 -9.98 -17.20
C PHE A 71 -1.38 -11.47 -17.08
N ARG A 72 -2.21 -11.84 -16.09
CA ARG A 72 -2.74 -13.20 -15.91
C ARG A 72 -3.25 -13.84 -17.21
N PRO A 73 -3.95 -13.12 -18.12
CA PRO A 73 -4.44 -13.73 -19.36
C PRO A 73 -3.35 -14.24 -20.31
N LEU A 74 -2.09 -13.78 -20.18
CA LEU A 74 -0.95 -14.17 -21.01
C LEU A 74 -0.11 -15.31 -20.41
N LEU A 75 -0.36 -15.65 -19.15
CA LEU A 75 0.42 -16.60 -18.36
C LEU A 75 -0.41 -17.85 -18.06
N ASP A 76 0.24 -18.94 -17.65
CA ASP A 76 -0.46 -20.09 -17.08
C ASP A 76 -1.27 -19.65 -15.84
N ALA A 77 -2.58 -19.85 -15.89
CA ALA A 77 -3.51 -19.29 -14.93
C ALA A 77 -3.40 -19.96 -13.55
N SER A 78 -3.31 -21.29 -13.52
CA SER A 78 -3.13 -22.09 -12.29
C SER A 78 -1.85 -21.70 -11.57
N TRP A 79 -0.73 -21.76 -12.28
CA TRP A 79 0.58 -21.42 -11.75
C TRP A 79 0.63 -19.96 -11.26
N SER A 80 0.06 -19.03 -12.02
CA SER A 80 0.04 -17.61 -11.65
C SER A 80 -0.73 -17.38 -10.36
N ASP A 81 -1.89 -18.03 -10.19
CA ASP A 81 -2.74 -17.85 -9.01
C ASP A 81 -2.14 -18.50 -7.75
N GLU A 82 -1.52 -19.67 -7.89
CA GLU A 82 -0.78 -20.33 -6.82
C GLU A 82 0.40 -19.45 -6.36
N LEU A 83 1.28 -19.04 -7.28
CA LEU A 83 2.44 -18.23 -6.94
C LEU A 83 2.04 -16.87 -6.37
N ARG A 84 0.97 -16.23 -6.88
CA ARG A 84 0.45 -14.96 -6.34
C ARG A 84 -0.03 -15.11 -4.90
N THR A 85 -0.72 -16.20 -4.58
CA THR A 85 -1.22 -16.49 -3.23
C THR A 85 -0.07 -16.58 -2.24
N GLU A 86 0.99 -17.30 -2.63
CA GLU A 86 2.17 -17.49 -1.82
C GLU A 86 3.02 -16.21 -1.68
N LEU A 87 3.20 -15.43 -2.75
CA LEU A 87 3.89 -14.14 -2.70
C LEU A 87 3.11 -13.11 -1.86
N ALA A 88 1.76 -13.15 -1.88
CA ALA A 88 0.92 -12.33 -1.03
C ALA A 88 1.11 -12.70 0.46
N TRP A 89 1.10 -14.00 0.78
CA TRP A 89 1.40 -14.50 2.12
C TRP A 89 2.78 -14.05 2.62
N LEU A 90 3.83 -14.25 1.81
CA LEU A 90 5.20 -13.88 2.16
C LEU A 90 5.34 -12.37 2.37
N SER A 91 4.89 -11.57 1.40
CA SER A 91 5.01 -10.11 1.46
C SER A 91 4.17 -9.49 2.58
N GLY A 92 3.05 -10.13 2.95
CA GLY A 92 2.25 -9.76 4.11
C GLY A 92 2.95 -10.09 5.43
N THR A 93 3.54 -11.27 5.54
CA THR A 93 4.27 -11.72 6.74
C THR A 93 5.47 -10.82 7.03
N LEU A 94 6.29 -10.53 6.01
CA LEU A 94 7.47 -9.67 6.15
C LEU A 94 7.13 -8.21 6.43
N ALA A 95 5.93 -7.73 6.07
CA ALA A 95 5.54 -6.34 6.29
C ALA A 95 5.15 -6.02 7.73
N ARG A 96 4.75 -7.03 8.52
CA ARG A 96 4.11 -6.81 9.84
C ARG A 96 5.05 -6.16 10.84
N GLU A 97 6.30 -6.62 10.90
CA GLU A 97 7.28 -6.11 11.87
C GLU A 97 7.49 -4.59 11.69
N HIS A 98 7.83 -4.17 10.48
CA HIS A 98 8.02 -2.74 10.15
C HIS A 98 6.73 -1.94 10.35
N ALA A 99 5.57 -2.49 9.96
CA ALA A 99 4.31 -1.79 10.15
C ALA A 99 3.99 -1.52 11.63
N TYR A 100 4.35 -2.42 12.55
CA TYR A 100 4.20 -2.17 13.98
C TYR A 100 5.19 -1.12 14.49
N ALA A 101 6.42 -1.12 14.00
CA ALA A 101 7.44 -0.13 14.37
C ALA A 101 7.04 1.28 13.91
N GLU A 102 6.70 1.44 12.63
CA GLU A 102 6.26 2.72 12.04
C GLU A 102 4.98 3.24 12.73
N ARG A 103 4.04 2.33 13.05
CA ARG A 103 2.81 2.72 13.75
C ARG A 103 3.08 3.19 15.18
N LEU A 104 4.00 2.55 15.90
CA LEU A 104 4.38 2.96 17.24
C LEU A 104 5.02 4.36 17.22
N GLU A 105 5.99 4.57 16.34
CA GLU A 105 6.66 5.87 16.16
C GLU A 105 5.65 6.98 15.85
N ARG A 106 4.73 6.71 14.91
CA ARG A 106 3.66 7.64 14.53
C ARG A 106 2.78 8.03 15.73
N LEU A 107 2.33 7.04 16.51
CA LEU A 107 1.44 7.27 17.65
C LEU A 107 2.14 8.00 18.81
N LEU A 108 3.40 7.66 19.10
CA LEU A 108 4.17 8.36 20.13
C LEU A 108 4.46 9.81 19.74
N THR A 109 4.82 10.05 18.47
CA THR A 109 5.02 11.40 17.93
C THR A 109 3.73 12.23 18.00
N ALA A 110 2.60 11.63 17.63
CA ALA A 110 1.30 12.30 17.75
C ALA A 110 0.94 12.61 19.20
N LEU A 111 1.16 11.68 20.14
CA LEU A 111 0.96 11.93 21.57
C LEU A 111 1.84 13.06 22.11
N GLN A 112 3.11 13.12 21.72
CA GLN A 112 4.01 14.21 22.11
C GLN A 112 3.52 15.56 21.57
N ARG A 113 3.12 15.61 20.30
CA ARG A 113 2.54 16.81 19.69
C ARG A 113 1.26 17.25 20.41
N LEU A 114 0.35 16.33 20.72
CA LEU A 114 -0.91 16.61 21.40
C LEU A 114 -0.69 17.02 22.87
N ALA A 115 0.31 16.45 23.55
CA ALA A 115 0.65 16.83 24.93
C ALA A 115 1.34 18.21 25.01
N GLY A 116 2.12 18.58 24.00
CA GLY A 116 2.75 19.90 23.89
C GLY A 116 1.82 21.00 23.34
N SER A 117 0.78 20.62 22.59
CA SER A 117 -0.26 21.53 22.11
C SER A 117 -1.32 21.69 23.18
N THR A 118 -1.16 22.67 24.07
CA THR A 118 -2.26 23.15 24.92
C THR A 118 -3.33 23.79 24.01
N ALA A 119 -4.21 22.97 23.45
CA ALA A 119 -5.46 23.44 22.87
C ALA A 119 -6.26 24.20 23.96
N PRO A 120 -7.11 25.17 23.62
CA PRO A 120 -7.89 25.90 24.61
C PRO A 120 -8.85 24.93 25.30
N ILE A 121 -8.52 24.53 26.52
CA ILE A 121 -9.42 23.79 27.41
C ILE A 121 -10.43 24.82 27.95
N PRO A 122 -11.74 24.55 27.94
CA PRO A 122 -12.72 25.44 28.58
C PRO A 122 -12.28 25.72 30.04
N ALA A 123 -12.34 27.00 30.43
CA ALA A 123 -11.68 27.57 31.62
C ALA A 123 -12.03 26.91 32.97
N GLN A 124 -13.01 26.01 33.01
CA GLN A 124 -13.46 25.32 34.21
C GLN A 124 -12.58 24.10 34.58
N ALA A 125 -11.64 23.65 33.72
CA ALA A 125 -10.77 22.48 33.98
C ALA A 125 -9.26 22.80 34.06
N ALA A 126 -8.87 24.06 33.91
CA ALA A 126 -7.48 24.45 33.60
C ALA A 126 -6.48 24.36 34.78
N THR A 127 -6.94 24.39 36.04
CA THR A 127 -6.04 24.56 37.20
C THR A 127 -5.59 23.25 37.87
N ALA A 128 -6.27 22.12 37.60
CA ALA A 128 -5.86 20.80 38.08
C ALA A 128 -5.83 19.71 36.98
N GLY A 129 -6.42 19.97 35.80
CA GLY A 129 -6.59 18.98 34.72
C GLY A 129 -5.37 18.83 33.79
N THR A 130 -4.55 19.86 33.63
CA THR A 130 -3.37 19.81 32.75
C THR A 130 -2.34 18.78 33.19
N GLY A 131 -2.07 18.66 34.50
CA GLY A 131 -1.20 17.61 35.04
C GLY A 131 -1.77 16.19 34.92
N GLN A 132 -3.09 16.02 35.00
CA GLN A 132 -3.73 14.72 34.80
C GLN A 132 -3.76 14.30 33.33
N LEU A 133 -3.89 15.26 32.40
CA LEU A 133 -3.85 15.03 30.95
C LEU A 133 -2.45 14.62 30.47
N THR A 134 -1.39 15.24 30.99
CA THR A 134 -0.01 14.83 30.68
C THR A 134 0.30 13.45 31.25
N VAL A 135 -0.17 13.13 32.46
CA VAL A 135 -0.06 11.78 33.05
C VAL A 135 -0.88 10.76 32.24
N GLY A 136 -2.07 11.14 31.75
CA GLY A 136 -2.90 10.33 30.87
C GLY A 136 -2.21 9.98 29.56
N ALA A 137 -1.60 10.98 28.90
CA ALA A 137 -0.84 10.82 27.67
C ALA A 137 0.43 9.96 27.87
N ALA A 138 1.17 10.17 28.97
CA ALA A 138 2.33 9.35 29.31
C ALA A 138 1.95 7.87 29.51
N LYS A 139 0.86 7.60 30.24
CA LYS A 139 0.33 6.23 30.42
C LYS A 139 -0.19 5.62 29.12
N ALA A 140 -0.82 6.41 28.25
CA ALA A 140 -1.26 5.96 26.94
C ALA A 140 -0.06 5.58 26.05
N GLY A 141 0.99 6.41 26.05
CA GLY A 141 2.24 6.13 25.36
C GLY A 141 2.89 4.83 25.85
N ALA A 142 3.03 4.64 27.16
CA ALA A 142 3.58 3.42 27.74
C ALA A 142 2.74 2.16 27.42
N LEU A 143 1.41 2.29 27.38
CA LEU A 143 0.53 1.19 26.99
C LEU A 143 0.72 0.80 25.53
N LEU A 144 0.74 1.78 24.62
CA LEU A 144 0.94 1.56 23.19
C LEU A 144 2.33 1.00 22.89
N ASP A 145 3.36 1.53 23.54
CA ASP A 145 4.73 1.03 23.45
C ASP A 145 4.81 -0.45 23.82
N ARG A 146 4.26 -0.82 24.98
CA ARG A 146 4.20 -2.22 25.40
C ARG A 146 3.45 -3.10 24.40
N GLN A 147 2.26 -2.68 23.96
CA GLN A 147 1.43 -3.51 23.07
C GLN A 147 2.06 -3.70 21.69
N LEU A 148 2.52 -2.61 21.07
CA LEU A 148 3.08 -2.64 19.72
C LEU A 148 4.48 -3.25 19.70
N THR A 149 5.28 -3.07 20.75
CA THR A 149 6.56 -3.78 20.90
C THR A 149 6.34 -5.29 21.02
N LEU A 150 5.38 -5.74 21.84
CA LEU A 150 5.03 -7.16 21.92
C LEU A 150 4.52 -7.71 20.57
N ALA A 151 3.67 -6.96 19.87
CA ALA A 151 3.19 -7.34 18.55
C ALA A 151 4.33 -7.43 17.52
N ARG A 152 5.28 -6.49 17.58
CA ARG A 152 6.49 -6.48 16.75
C ARG A 152 7.37 -7.69 17.02
N THR A 153 7.69 -8.02 18.28
CA THR A 153 8.51 -9.19 18.62
C THR A 153 7.87 -10.51 18.15
N ARG A 154 6.54 -10.62 18.29
CA ARG A 154 5.78 -11.75 17.74
C ARG A 154 5.87 -11.81 16.22
N ALA A 155 5.64 -10.69 15.54
CA ALA A 155 5.74 -10.60 14.09
C ALA A 155 7.14 -10.94 13.57
N HIS A 156 8.19 -10.48 14.26
CA HIS A 156 9.57 -10.81 13.98
C HIS A 156 9.82 -12.32 14.07
N SER A 157 9.40 -12.94 15.17
CA SER A 157 9.52 -14.41 15.35
C SER A 157 8.77 -15.18 14.27
N THR A 158 7.55 -14.75 13.93
CA THR A 158 6.76 -15.33 12.84
C THR A 158 7.44 -15.18 11.48
N ALA A 159 8.07 -14.03 11.21
CA ALA A 159 8.80 -13.81 9.97
C ALA A 159 10.01 -14.75 9.86
N LEU A 160 10.79 -14.91 10.94
CA LEU A 160 11.91 -15.85 10.97
C LEU A 160 11.45 -17.30 10.77
N GLN A 161 10.37 -17.71 11.44
CA GLN A 161 9.79 -19.05 11.26
C GLN A 161 9.28 -19.27 9.84
N ALA A 162 8.63 -18.26 9.24
CA ALA A 162 8.16 -18.34 7.86
C ALA A 162 9.32 -18.50 6.88
N LEU A 163 10.41 -17.74 7.05
CA LEU A 163 11.60 -17.83 6.20
C LEU A 163 12.34 -19.17 6.32
N GLY A 164 12.21 -19.87 7.45
CA GLY A 164 12.73 -21.24 7.63
C GLY A 164 11.76 -22.35 7.24
N SER A 165 10.57 -22.03 6.75
CA SER A 165 9.53 -23.02 6.45
C SER A 165 9.68 -23.63 5.05
N SER A 166 9.25 -24.89 4.88
CA SER A 166 9.16 -25.54 3.57
C SER A 166 8.28 -24.76 2.59
N ARG A 167 7.22 -24.10 3.09
CA ARG A 167 6.36 -23.21 2.32
C ARG A 167 7.15 -22.08 1.68
N PHE A 168 8.04 -21.42 2.44
CA PHE A 168 8.89 -20.37 1.89
C PHE A 168 9.89 -20.91 0.86
N HIS A 169 10.50 -22.07 1.11
CA HIS A 169 11.40 -22.70 0.15
C HIS A 169 10.71 -22.99 -1.19
N ALA A 170 9.47 -23.51 -1.17
CA ALA A 170 8.67 -23.70 -2.39
C ALA A 170 8.44 -22.38 -3.16
N VAL A 171 8.23 -21.26 -2.46
CA VAL A 171 8.14 -19.94 -3.11
C VAL A 171 9.46 -19.52 -3.72
N ALA A 172 10.56 -19.68 -2.99
CA ALA A 172 11.89 -19.33 -3.49
C ALA A 172 12.26 -20.16 -4.72
N ASP A 173 11.91 -21.45 -4.74
CA ASP A 173 12.12 -22.34 -5.89
C ASP A 173 11.23 -21.95 -7.07
N GLY A 174 9.95 -21.63 -6.82
CA GLY A 174 9.06 -21.11 -7.87
C GLY A 174 9.55 -19.80 -8.49
N VAL A 175 10.12 -18.89 -7.67
CA VAL A 175 10.75 -17.66 -8.17
C VAL A 175 12.08 -17.94 -8.87
N ALA A 176 12.84 -18.95 -8.46
CA ALA A 176 14.06 -19.37 -9.15
C ALA A 176 13.77 -19.93 -10.54
N VAL A 177 12.72 -20.73 -10.68
CA VAL A 177 12.21 -21.17 -12.00
C VAL A 177 11.78 -19.95 -12.82
N LEU A 178 11.03 -19.01 -12.23
CA LEU A 178 10.59 -17.78 -12.90
C LEU A 178 11.74 -16.93 -13.45
N ALA A 179 12.91 -16.95 -12.79
CA ALA A 179 14.10 -16.22 -13.26
C ALA A 179 14.68 -16.80 -14.56
N SER A 180 14.37 -18.05 -14.89
CA SER A 180 14.88 -18.74 -16.08
C SER A 180 13.80 -18.97 -17.14
N ASP A 181 12.61 -19.39 -16.71
CA ASP A 181 11.49 -19.76 -17.58
C ASP A 181 10.20 -19.12 -17.08
N VAL A 182 9.50 -18.43 -17.98
CA VAL A 182 8.24 -17.76 -17.69
C VAL A 182 7.14 -18.53 -18.42
N PRO A 183 6.17 -19.12 -17.71
CA PRO A 183 5.14 -19.97 -18.31
C PRO A 183 4.11 -19.12 -19.06
N LEU A 184 4.48 -18.68 -20.26
CA LEU A 184 3.59 -18.00 -21.19
C LEU A 184 2.65 -19.00 -21.84
N ARG A 185 1.41 -18.57 -22.08
CA ARG A 185 0.51 -19.33 -22.93
C ARG A 185 0.98 -19.27 -24.38
N LYS A 186 0.62 -20.29 -25.17
CA LYS A 186 1.01 -20.40 -26.58
C LYS A 186 0.56 -19.20 -27.44
N ASP A 187 -0.55 -18.58 -27.06
CA ASP A 187 -1.13 -17.41 -27.71
C ASP A 187 -0.57 -16.06 -27.20
N ALA A 188 0.27 -16.06 -26.16
CA ALA A 188 0.76 -14.83 -25.52
C ALA A 188 1.55 -13.93 -26.48
N ALA A 189 2.31 -14.51 -27.41
CA ALA A 189 3.11 -13.76 -28.38
C ALA A 189 2.26 -12.92 -29.36
N ALA A 190 0.98 -13.27 -29.56
CA ALA A 190 0.08 -12.52 -30.43
C ALA A 190 -0.51 -11.27 -29.75
N HIS A 191 -0.34 -11.13 -28.43
CA HIS A 191 -0.95 -10.07 -27.64
C HIS A 191 0.06 -9.00 -27.25
N ARG A 192 -0.40 -7.74 -27.21
CA ARG A 192 0.35 -6.61 -26.68
C ARG A 192 0.05 -6.41 -25.21
N LEU A 193 1.00 -5.81 -24.48
CA LEU A 193 0.85 -5.56 -23.04
C LEU A 193 -0.01 -4.32 -22.76
N ALA A 194 0.05 -3.30 -23.61
CA ALA A 194 -0.65 -2.03 -23.40
C ALA A 194 -2.16 -2.15 -23.10
N PRO A 195 -2.95 -3.00 -23.79
CA PRO A 195 -4.37 -3.17 -23.47
C PRO A 195 -4.63 -3.64 -22.03
N PHE A 196 -3.80 -4.55 -21.50
CA PHE A 196 -3.95 -5.01 -20.12
C PHE A 196 -3.58 -3.93 -19.09
N ALA A 197 -2.61 -3.07 -19.42
CA ALA A 197 -2.27 -1.93 -18.58
C ALA A 197 -3.38 -0.87 -18.59
N ALA A 198 -3.99 -0.63 -19.76
CA ALA A 198 -5.13 0.26 -19.93
C ALA A 198 -6.38 -0.24 -19.18
N ASP A 199 -6.62 -1.56 -19.14
CA ASP A 199 -7.71 -2.13 -18.33
C ASP A 199 -7.54 -1.85 -16.83
N VAL A 200 -6.32 -1.88 -16.31
CA VAL A 200 -6.03 -1.55 -14.90
C VAL A 200 -6.21 -0.06 -14.65
N GLU A 201 -5.82 0.78 -15.60
CA GLU A 201 -6.06 2.22 -15.55
C GLU A 201 -7.55 2.57 -15.55
N ALA A 202 -8.35 1.95 -16.43
CA ALA A 202 -9.79 2.12 -16.47
C ALA A 202 -10.44 1.74 -15.13
N ARG A 203 -10.08 0.58 -14.56
CA ARG A 203 -10.57 0.15 -13.23
C ARG A 203 -10.16 1.12 -12.12
N LEU A 204 -8.95 1.69 -12.21
CA LEU A 204 -8.48 2.70 -11.25
C LEU A 204 -9.34 3.96 -11.35
N CYS A 205 -9.56 4.47 -12.56
CA CYS A 205 -10.42 5.63 -12.81
C CYS A 205 -11.85 5.40 -12.31
N ASP A 206 -12.45 4.25 -12.63
CA ASP A 206 -13.78 3.87 -12.16
C ASP A 206 -13.84 3.82 -10.62
N ALA A 207 -12.86 3.18 -9.98
CA ALA A 207 -12.81 3.11 -8.53
C ALA A 207 -12.67 4.49 -7.89
N VAL A 208 -11.89 5.40 -8.49
CA VAL A 208 -11.76 6.79 -8.03
C VAL A 208 -13.07 7.56 -8.20
N GLN A 209 -13.81 7.35 -9.29
CA GLN A 209 -15.13 7.98 -9.50
C GLN A 209 -16.16 7.55 -8.44
N THR A 210 -16.06 6.34 -7.91
CA THR A 210 -16.94 5.86 -6.81
C THR A 210 -16.55 6.40 -5.42
N LEU A 211 -15.39 7.04 -5.27
CA LEU A 211 -14.96 7.56 -3.98
C LEU A 211 -15.84 8.75 -3.54
N PRO A 212 -16.09 8.92 -2.23
CA PRO A 212 -16.81 10.07 -1.70
C PRO A 212 -15.93 11.34 -1.68
N LEU A 213 -15.42 11.77 -2.85
CA LEU A 213 -14.49 12.89 -3.00
C LEU A 213 -15.10 14.26 -2.63
N VAL A 214 -16.43 14.37 -2.57
CA VAL A 214 -17.13 15.55 -2.08
C VAL A 214 -16.93 15.73 -0.57
N ARG A 215 -17.02 14.63 0.21
CA ARG A 215 -16.77 14.64 1.67
C ARG A 215 -15.30 14.87 2.01
N ALA A 216 -14.39 14.50 1.10
CA ALA A 216 -12.97 14.80 1.20
C ALA A 216 -12.61 16.25 0.79
N GLY A 217 -13.59 17.13 0.57
CA GLY A 217 -13.38 18.53 0.14
C GLY A 217 -12.92 19.48 1.24
N HIS A 218 -13.02 19.08 2.51
CA HIS A 218 -12.57 19.86 3.65
C HIS A 218 -11.44 19.12 4.39
N PRO A 219 -10.31 19.77 4.71
CA PRO A 219 -9.20 19.14 5.43
C PRO A 219 -9.59 18.62 6.82
N TYR A 220 -10.68 19.13 7.39
CA TYR A 220 -11.28 18.65 8.63
C TYR A 220 -12.79 18.45 8.41
N ASN A 221 -13.22 17.23 8.09
CA ASN A 221 -14.64 16.93 7.98
C ASN A 221 -15.23 16.64 9.38
N ALA A 222 -15.85 17.65 9.99
CA ALA A 222 -16.44 17.57 11.34
C ALA A 222 -17.59 16.55 11.43
N GLU A 223 -18.24 16.21 10.32
CA GLU A 223 -19.35 15.24 10.29
C GLU A 223 -18.92 13.82 10.68
N ALA A 224 -17.66 13.45 10.38
CA ALA A 224 -17.10 12.15 10.73
C ALA A 224 -16.95 11.94 12.26
N LEU A 225 -16.76 13.03 13.01
CA LEU A 225 -16.71 13.03 14.47
C LEU A 225 -18.09 12.97 15.11
N VAL A 226 -19.09 13.66 14.53
CA VAL A 226 -20.45 13.77 15.08
C VAL A 226 -21.29 12.52 14.79
N HIS A 227 -21.10 11.86 13.64
CA HIS A 227 -21.90 10.70 13.23
C HIS A 227 -21.25 9.33 13.51
N GLY A 228 -19.99 9.30 13.98
CA GLY A 228 -19.26 8.06 14.30
C GLY A 228 -19.82 7.24 15.47
N LEU A 229 -20.73 7.81 16.27
CA LEU A 229 -21.42 7.11 17.36
C LEU A 229 -22.86 6.68 17.01
N ALA A 230 -23.43 7.14 15.89
CA ALA A 230 -24.88 7.02 15.61
C ALA A 230 -25.25 6.51 14.20
N SER A 231 -24.29 6.22 13.31
CA SER A 231 -24.58 5.67 11.98
C SER A 231 -24.03 4.26 11.81
N ASP A 232 -24.87 3.36 11.30
CA ASP A 232 -24.63 1.91 11.10
C ASP A 232 -23.45 1.54 10.17
N GLY A 233 -22.69 2.52 9.67
CA GLY A 233 -21.45 2.29 8.94
C GLY A 233 -20.25 2.64 9.80
N ALA A 234 -19.62 1.66 10.43
CA ALA A 234 -18.38 1.86 11.17
C ALA A 234 -17.38 2.66 10.30
N PRO A 235 -16.61 3.62 10.88
CA PRO A 235 -15.65 4.44 10.13
C PRO A 235 -14.64 3.60 9.31
N GLU A 236 -14.39 2.35 9.71
CA GLU A 236 -13.57 1.37 9.00
C GLU A 236 -14.17 0.93 7.65
N THR A 237 -15.51 0.86 7.52
CA THR A 237 -16.20 0.54 6.25
C THR A 237 -15.93 1.61 5.20
N GLN A 238 -15.80 2.88 5.62
CA GLN A 238 -15.50 3.99 4.72
C GLN A 238 -14.07 3.98 4.21
N ASP A 239 -13.14 3.27 4.87
CA ASP A 239 -11.73 3.21 4.50
C ASP A 239 -11.46 2.16 3.41
N THR A 240 -12.33 1.15 3.28
CA THR A 240 -12.22 0.05 2.30
C THR A 240 -12.05 0.51 0.85
N PRO A 241 -12.91 1.39 0.29
CA PRO A 241 -12.75 1.83 -1.10
C PRO A 241 -11.44 2.59 -1.34
N TRP A 242 -10.93 3.33 -0.34
CA TRP A 242 -9.63 4.00 -0.43
C TRP A 242 -8.47 3.01 -0.45
N HIS A 243 -8.54 1.93 0.33
CA HIS A 243 -7.56 0.85 0.28
C HIS A 243 -7.58 0.12 -1.08
N GLN A 244 -8.76 -0.02 -1.70
CA GLN A 244 -8.89 -0.59 -3.03
C GLN A 244 -8.24 0.29 -4.10
N VAL A 245 -8.51 1.60 -4.09
CA VAL A 245 -7.85 2.56 -5.00
C VAL A 245 -6.33 2.53 -4.83
N ARG A 246 -5.84 2.43 -3.59
CA ARG A 246 -4.40 2.27 -3.32
C ARG A 246 -3.81 1.01 -3.94
N LEU A 247 -4.53 -0.11 -3.88
CA LEU A 247 -4.11 -1.35 -4.52
C LEU A 247 -4.08 -1.19 -6.05
N LEU A 248 -5.13 -0.65 -6.65
CA LEU A 248 -5.24 -0.41 -8.09
C LEU A 248 -4.15 0.53 -8.61
N LEU A 249 -3.86 1.62 -7.88
CA LEU A 249 -2.78 2.54 -8.23
C LEU A 249 -1.41 1.85 -8.23
N ARG A 250 -1.17 0.93 -7.27
CA ARG A 250 0.06 0.13 -7.25
C ARG A 250 0.13 -0.85 -8.41
N LEU A 251 -0.98 -1.50 -8.76
CA LEU A 251 -1.08 -2.41 -9.90
C LEU A 251 -0.83 -1.67 -11.22
N HIS A 252 -1.44 -0.49 -11.40
CA HIS A 252 -1.19 0.37 -12.55
C HIS A 252 0.30 0.72 -12.66
N ARG A 253 0.94 1.12 -11.55
CA ARG A 253 2.38 1.39 -11.55
C ARG A 253 3.20 0.17 -11.99
N TYR A 254 2.91 -1.03 -11.48
CA TYR A 254 3.64 -2.24 -11.87
C TYR A 254 3.39 -2.62 -13.34
N ALA A 255 2.18 -2.40 -13.87
CA ALA A 255 1.87 -2.60 -15.27
C ALA A 255 2.70 -1.67 -16.17
N GLN A 256 2.79 -0.39 -15.80
CA GLN A 256 3.60 0.61 -16.48
C GLN A 256 5.11 0.29 -16.40
N GLU A 257 5.61 -0.20 -15.25
CA GLU A 257 7.00 -0.66 -15.14
C GLU A 257 7.31 -1.83 -16.10
N ALA A 258 6.35 -2.74 -16.30
CA ALA A 258 6.48 -3.86 -17.25
C ALA A 258 6.45 -3.41 -18.72
N LEU A 259 5.77 -2.30 -19.02
CA LEU A 259 5.84 -1.61 -20.31
C LEU A 259 7.16 -0.82 -20.50
N GLY A 260 8.05 -0.83 -19.51
CA GLY A 260 9.33 -0.13 -19.57
C GLY A 260 9.27 1.33 -19.11
N VAL A 261 8.13 1.82 -18.63
CA VAL A 261 8.01 3.16 -18.05
C VAL A 261 8.80 3.22 -16.74
N ARG A 262 9.82 4.08 -16.69
CA ARG A 262 10.64 4.30 -15.50
C ARG A 262 10.29 5.59 -14.76
N ASP A 263 9.92 6.62 -15.51
CA ASP A 263 9.62 7.95 -14.98
C ASP A 263 8.11 8.13 -14.83
N PHE A 264 7.65 8.03 -13.58
CA PHE A 264 6.25 8.24 -13.25
C PHE A 264 5.93 9.72 -13.12
N ALA A 265 4.76 10.11 -13.62
CA ALA A 265 4.27 11.46 -13.47
C ALA A 265 4.23 11.86 -11.97
N PRO A 266 4.72 13.06 -11.60
CA PRO A 266 4.83 13.49 -10.19
C PRO A 266 3.52 13.42 -9.40
N HIS A 267 2.38 13.57 -10.08
CA HIS A 267 1.06 13.48 -9.46
C HIS A 267 0.76 12.05 -8.97
N LEU A 268 1.14 10.99 -9.71
CA LEU A 268 0.92 9.59 -9.30
C LEU A 268 1.75 9.24 -8.06
N VAL A 269 2.97 9.77 -7.98
CA VAL A 269 3.83 9.64 -6.80
C VAL A 269 3.20 10.33 -5.60
N THR A 270 2.68 11.55 -5.79
CA THR A 270 2.00 12.31 -4.74
C THR A 270 0.71 11.63 -4.27
N ALA A 271 -0.10 11.13 -5.20
CA ALA A 271 -1.32 10.37 -4.93
C ALA A 271 -1.02 9.08 -4.17
N SER A 272 0.02 8.33 -4.58
CA SER A 272 0.48 7.12 -3.86
C SER A 272 0.87 7.44 -2.42
N ARG A 273 1.66 8.50 -2.20
CA ARG A 273 2.06 8.94 -0.86
C ARG A 273 0.87 9.36 -0.01
N ALA A 274 -0.13 10.01 -0.59
CA ALA A 274 -1.36 10.36 0.11
C ALA A 274 -2.14 9.12 0.56
N LEU A 275 -2.27 8.11 -0.31
CA LEU A 275 -2.95 6.86 0.03
C LEU A 275 -2.18 5.99 1.04
N ASP A 276 -0.84 6.00 1.00
CA ASP A 276 -0.03 5.37 2.04
C ASP A 276 -0.26 6.05 3.40
N ARG A 277 -0.21 7.39 3.46
CA ARG A 277 -0.55 8.15 4.69
C ARG A 277 -1.97 7.86 5.19
N HIS A 278 -2.96 7.76 4.29
CA HIS A 278 -4.33 7.37 4.65
C HIS A 278 -4.35 6.03 5.37
N ARG A 279 -3.73 5.00 4.77
CA ARG A 279 -3.69 3.65 5.35
C ARG A 279 -2.99 3.64 6.70
N ASP A 280 -1.86 4.33 6.82
CA ASP A 280 -1.08 4.35 8.06
C ASP A 280 -1.83 5.08 9.18
N ALA A 281 -2.52 6.18 8.86
CA ALA A 281 -3.38 6.91 9.78
C ALA A 281 -4.60 6.07 10.23
N ALA A 282 -5.26 5.37 9.30
CA ALA A 282 -6.40 4.51 9.61
C ALA A 282 -6.01 3.37 10.55
N GLU A 283 -4.89 2.70 10.29
CA GLU A 283 -4.39 1.63 11.17
C GLU A 283 -3.90 2.15 12.52
N ALA A 284 -3.32 3.35 12.57
CA ALA A 284 -2.96 4.02 13.82
C ALA A 284 -4.20 4.35 14.67
N ALA A 285 -5.27 4.88 14.04
CA ALA A 285 -6.55 5.14 14.68
C ALA A 285 -7.18 3.85 15.24
N ALA A 286 -7.14 2.76 14.48
CA ALA A 286 -7.62 1.45 14.93
C ALA A 286 -6.81 0.91 16.12
N ALA A 287 -5.49 1.08 16.11
CA ALA A 287 -4.64 0.69 17.24
C ALA A 287 -4.93 1.50 18.51
N ALA A 288 -5.13 2.82 18.40
CA ALA A 288 -5.52 3.66 19.53
C ALA A 288 -6.88 3.25 20.12
N SER A 289 -7.87 2.99 19.25
CA SER A 289 -9.20 2.49 19.66
C SER A 289 -9.12 1.11 20.32
N ALA A 290 -8.33 0.19 19.77
CA ALA A 290 -8.09 -1.11 20.38
C ALA A 290 -7.43 -0.98 21.77
N ALA A 291 -6.43 -0.11 21.90
CA ALA A 291 -5.77 0.15 23.18
C ALA A 291 -6.74 0.74 24.22
N ALA A 292 -7.67 1.61 23.81
CA ALA A 292 -8.70 2.18 24.69
C ALA A 292 -9.68 1.14 25.25
N ARG A 293 -9.82 -0.02 24.59
CA ARG A 293 -10.62 -1.16 25.08
C ARG A 293 -9.87 -2.07 26.06
N THR A 294 -8.63 -1.73 26.43
CA THR A 294 -7.86 -2.51 27.41
C THR A 294 -8.53 -2.41 28.79
N PRO A 295 -8.76 -3.54 29.49
CA PRO A 295 -9.41 -3.52 30.80
C PRO A 295 -8.54 -2.79 31.84
N ARG A 296 -9.20 -2.14 32.81
CA ARG A 296 -8.58 -1.48 33.98
C ARG A 296 -7.60 -0.34 33.64
N ILE A 297 -7.74 0.32 32.49
CA ILE A 297 -7.01 1.58 32.22
C ILE A 297 -7.65 2.75 32.98
N ALA A 298 -6.85 3.73 33.36
CA ALA A 298 -7.35 4.94 34.03
C ALA A 298 -8.19 5.79 33.06
N PRO A 299 -9.22 6.51 33.53
CA PRO A 299 -10.04 7.38 32.67
C PRO A 299 -9.23 8.42 31.88
N ALA A 300 -8.20 9.02 32.50
CA ALA A 300 -7.30 9.95 31.82
C ALA A 300 -6.52 9.30 30.65
N THR A 301 -6.16 8.02 30.77
CA THR A 301 -5.52 7.24 29.71
C THR A 301 -6.50 6.94 28.58
N ALA A 302 -7.72 6.54 28.91
CA ALA A 302 -8.79 6.32 27.92
C ALA A 302 -9.09 7.61 27.14
N TYR A 303 -9.17 8.75 27.83
CA TYR A 303 -9.36 10.06 27.21
C TYR A 303 -8.21 10.40 26.24
N ALA A 304 -6.95 10.24 26.66
CA ALA A 304 -5.80 10.49 25.80
C ALA A 304 -5.80 9.61 24.54
N LEU A 305 -6.17 8.33 24.67
CA LEU A 305 -6.32 7.41 23.53
C LEU A 305 -7.48 7.81 22.60
N GLY A 306 -8.57 8.36 23.15
CA GLY A 306 -9.68 8.91 22.37
C GLY A 306 -9.28 10.15 21.56
N VAL A 307 -8.53 11.08 22.16
CA VAL A 307 -7.99 12.27 21.46
C VAL A 307 -6.99 11.83 20.37
N LEU A 308 -6.13 10.85 20.67
CA LEU A 308 -5.20 10.30 19.69
C LEU A 308 -5.93 9.62 18.53
N HIS A 309 -6.99 8.86 18.80
CA HIS A 309 -7.83 8.27 17.76
C HIS A 309 -8.43 9.36 16.85
N ALA A 310 -9.01 10.41 17.43
CA ALA A 310 -9.59 11.52 16.68
C ALA A 310 -8.55 12.25 15.82
N ASP A 311 -7.36 12.52 16.37
CA ASP A 311 -6.24 13.10 15.63
C ASP A 311 -5.85 12.24 14.41
N GLN A 312 -5.77 10.91 14.57
CA GLN A 312 -5.47 10.02 13.46
C GLN A 312 -6.61 9.94 12.44
N ARG A 313 -7.89 10.09 12.83
CA ARG A 313 -9.00 10.22 11.88
C ARG A 313 -8.95 11.55 11.11
N HIS A 314 -8.48 12.64 11.71
CA HIS A 314 -8.22 13.87 10.96
C HIS A 314 -7.12 13.69 9.93
N GLU A 315 -6.05 12.98 10.27
CA GLU A 315 -4.98 12.65 9.31
C GLU A 315 -5.49 11.79 8.15
N VAL A 316 -6.45 10.88 8.38
CA VAL A 316 -7.14 10.14 7.32
C VAL A 316 -7.84 11.10 6.36
N GLU A 317 -8.64 12.05 6.87
CA GLU A 317 -9.35 13.04 6.03
C GLU A 317 -8.37 13.98 5.29
N ALA A 318 -7.31 14.44 5.96
CA ALA A 318 -6.27 15.25 5.34
C ALA A 318 -5.56 14.50 4.20
N ALA A 319 -5.35 13.19 4.35
CA ALA A 319 -4.81 12.35 3.30
C ALA A 319 -5.78 12.18 2.11
N ARG A 320 -7.08 12.05 2.37
CA ARG A 320 -8.14 12.03 1.32
C ARG A 320 -8.16 13.33 0.52
N PHE A 321 -8.11 14.47 1.21
CA PHE A 321 -8.03 15.78 0.60
C PHE A 321 -6.76 15.93 -0.25
N ALA A 322 -5.59 15.52 0.28
CA ALA A 322 -4.33 15.56 -0.46
C ALA A 322 -4.35 14.67 -1.71
N PHE A 323 -4.96 13.49 -1.64
CA PHE A 323 -5.16 12.61 -2.81
C PHE A 323 -6.01 13.31 -3.87
N LYS A 324 -7.17 13.86 -3.49
CA LYS A 324 -8.06 14.59 -4.40
C LYS A 324 -7.32 15.72 -5.12
N GLY A 325 -6.58 16.55 -4.39
CA GLY A 325 -5.81 17.64 -4.99
C GLY A 325 -4.65 17.18 -5.89
N ALA A 326 -4.07 16.00 -5.65
CA ALA A 326 -3.08 15.41 -6.55
C ALA A 326 -3.73 14.83 -7.82
N TRP A 327 -4.92 14.24 -7.70
CA TRP A 327 -5.65 13.61 -8.79
C TRP A 327 -6.30 14.63 -9.74
N GLN A 328 -6.97 15.65 -9.21
CA GLN A 328 -7.68 16.66 -10.02
C GLN A 328 -6.76 17.57 -10.84
N ARG A 329 -5.52 17.80 -10.39
CA ARG A 329 -4.51 18.55 -11.18
C ARG A 329 -4.20 17.89 -12.53
N VAL A 330 -4.46 16.60 -12.66
CA VAL A 330 -4.34 15.85 -13.92
C VAL A 330 -5.49 16.20 -14.87
N GLU A 331 -6.74 16.16 -14.38
CA GLU A 331 -7.93 16.48 -15.17
C GLU A 331 -7.85 17.91 -15.73
N SER A 332 -7.40 18.87 -14.91
CA SER A 332 -7.22 20.26 -15.36
C SER A 332 -6.05 20.44 -16.32
N GLY A 333 -4.96 19.69 -16.17
CA GLY A 333 -3.80 19.73 -17.09
C GLY A 333 -4.07 19.07 -18.44
N ALA A 334 -4.88 17.99 -18.45
CA ALA A 334 -5.33 17.33 -19.66
C ALA A 334 -6.35 18.19 -20.43
N ALA A 335 -7.27 18.87 -19.75
CA ALA A 335 -8.25 19.76 -20.38
C ALA A 335 -7.61 20.97 -21.10
N VAL A 336 -6.47 21.48 -20.61
CA VAL A 336 -5.72 22.59 -21.22
C VAL A 336 -4.86 22.16 -22.42
N SER A 337 -4.63 20.85 -22.60
CA SER A 337 -3.77 20.30 -23.66
C SER A 337 -4.51 19.83 -24.92
N THR A 338 -5.80 20.13 -25.05
CA THR A 338 -6.58 19.85 -26.27
C THR A 338 -6.61 21.13 -27.12
N PRO A 339 -5.94 21.19 -28.29
CA PRO A 339 -6.02 22.33 -29.20
C PRO A 339 -7.40 22.44 -29.88
#